data_AF-B6I588-F1
#
_entry.id   AF-B6I588-F1
#
_cell.length_a   1.000
_cell.length_b   1.000
_cell.length_c   1.000
_cell.angle_alpha   90.00
_cell.angle_beta   90.00
_cell.angle_gamma   90.00
#
_symmetry.space_group_name_H-M   'P 1'
#
loop_
_entity.id
_entity.type
_entity.pdbx_description
1 polymer ?
#
loop_
_entity_poly.entity_id
_entity_poly.type
_entity_poly.pdbx_seq_one_letter_code
_entity_poly.pdbx_strand_id
1 'polypeptide(L)'
;MNTEATHDQNEALTTGARLRNAREQLGLSQQAVAERLCLKVSTVRDIEEDKAPADLASTFLRGYIRSYARLVHIPEEELLPGLEKQAPLRAAKVAPMQSFSLGKRRKKRDGWLMTFTWLVLFVVIGLSGAWWWQDHKAQQEEITTMADQSSAELSSNSEQGQSVPLNTSTTTDPATTSTPPASVDTTATNTQTPAVTAPAPAVDPQQNAVVSPSQANVDTAATPAPTAATTPDGAAPLPTDQAGVTTPVADPNALVMNFTADCWLEVTDATGKKLFSGMQRKDGNLNLTGQAPYKLKIGAPAAVQIQYQGKPVDLSRFIRTNQVARLTLNAEQSPAQ
;
A
#
# COMPACT_ATOMS: atom_id res chain seq x y z
N MET A 1 37.44 31.38 -41.94
CA MET A 1 37.48 29.99 -42.41
C MET A 1 38.07 29.06 -41.33
N ASN A 2 37.60 29.13 -40.07
CA ASN A 2 38.22 28.38 -38.94
C ASN A 2 37.21 27.57 -38.08
N THR A 3 35.98 27.35 -38.53
CA THR A 3 34.92 26.80 -37.65
C THR A 3 34.89 25.26 -37.58
N GLU A 4 35.56 24.56 -38.49
CA GLU A 4 35.49 23.08 -38.54
C GLU A 4 36.39 22.39 -37.51
N ALA A 5 37.56 22.97 -37.18
CA ALA A 5 38.53 22.33 -36.29
C ALA A 5 38.08 22.21 -34.81
N THR A 6 37.15 23.07 -34.37
CA THR A 6 36.64 23.07 -32.99
C THR A 6 35.61 21.98 -32.72
N HIS A 7 34.94 21.45 -33.75
CA HIS A 7 33.88 20.45 -33.56
C HIS A 7 34.48 19.08 -33.24
N ASP A 8 35.51 18.64 -33.97
CA ASP A 8 36.18 17.34 -33.76
C ASP A 8 36.84 17.21 -32.38
N GLN A 9 37.43 18.29 -31.85
CA GLN A 9 38.05 18.23 -30.52
C GLN A 9 37.03 18.04 -29.39
N ASN A 10 35.77 18.43 -29.62
CA ASN A 10 34.73 18.39 -28.60
C ASN A 10 34.07 17.01 -28.45
N GLU A 11 34.20 16.14 -29.46
CA GLU A 11 33.65 14.79 -29.42
C GLU A 11 34.44 13.85 -28.50
N ALA A 12 35.74 14.10 -28.30
CA ALA A 12 36.60 13.30 -27.43
C ALA A 12 36.58 13.73 -25.95
N LEU A 13 35.96 14.87 -25.63
CA LEU A 13 35.95 15.45 -24.29
C LEU A 13 34.83 14.86 -23.42
N THR A 14 35.10 14.77 -22.11
CA THR A 14 34.07 14.38 -21.13
C THR A 14 32.94 15.41 -21.07
N THR A 15 31.75 15.01 -20.60
CA THR A 15 30.59 15.90 -20.46
C THR A 15 30.93 17.17 -19.67
N GLY A 16 31.67 17.04 -18.56
CA GLY A 16 32.10 18.17 -17.74
C GLY A 16 33.07 19.10 -18.47
N ALA A 17 34.04 18.53 -19.20
CA ALA A 17 35.00 19.32 -19.98
C ALA A 17 34.33 20.08 -21.15
N ARG A 18 33.34 19.47 -21.81
CA ARG A 18 32.55 20.09 -22.86
C ARG A 18 31.73 21.28 -22.36
N LEU A 19 31.06 21.12 -21.22
CA LEU A 19 30.33 22.21 -20.56
C LEU A 19 31.26 23.34 -20.12
N ARG A 20 32.43 23.00 -19.56
CA ARG A 20 33.46 23.97 -19.18
C ARG A 20 33.93 24.79 -20.37
N ASN A 21 34.26 24.12 -21.49
CA ASN A 21 34.74 24.78 -22.69
C ASN A 21 33.68 25.74 -23.25
N ALA A 22 32.42 25.32 -23.34
CA ALA A 22 31.34 26.19 -23.80
C ALA A 22 31.05 27.35 -22.83
N ARG A 23 31.17 27.12 -21.51
CA ARG A 23 31.09 28.21 -20.51
C ARG A 23 32.17 29.26 -20.75
N GLU A 24 33.41 28.81 -20.99
CA GLU A 24 34.56 29.68 -21.24
C GLU A 24 34.43 30.43 -22.58
N GLN A 25 33.91 29.79 -23.62
CA GLN A 25 33.60 30.45 -24.90
C GLN A 25 32.57 31.59 -24.75
N LEU A 26 31.61 31.45 -23.83
CA LEU A 26 30.63 32.49 -23.52
C LEU A 26 31.13 33.54 -22.51
N GLY A 27 32.38 33.41 -22.01
CA GLY A 27 32.94 34.32 -21.01
C GLY A 27 32.24 34.27 -19.65
N LEU A 28 31.54 33.17 -19.34
CA LEU A 28 30.80 33.02 -18.09
C LEU A 28 31.69 32.47 -16.97
N SER A 29 31.58 33.03 -15.77
CA SER A 29 32.22 32.46 -14.58
C SER A 29 31.38 31.29 -14.03
N GLN A 30 32.01 30.38 -13.25
CA GLN A 30 31.26 29.32 -12.55
C GLN A 30 30.19 29.90 -11.61
N GLN A 31 30.46 31.06 -11.00
CA GLN A 31 29.50 31.77 -10.16
C GLN A 31 28.30 32.27 -10.96
N ALA A 32 28.52 32.86 -12.14
CA ALA A 32 27.42 33.34 -12.99
C ALA A 32 26.53 32.18 -13.46
N VAL A 33 27.12 31.02 -13.79
CA VAL A 33 26.36 29.81 -14.11
C VAL A 33 25.57 29.31 -12.90
N ALA A 34 26.20 29.27 -11.72
CA ALA A 34 25.54 28.86 -10.48
C ALA A 34 24.34 29.75 -10.14
N GLU A 35 24.48 31.07 -10.27
CA GLU A 35 23.39 32.04 -10.04
C GLU A 35 22.25 31.87 -11.05
N ARG A 36 22.55 31.72 -12.35
CA ARG A 36 21.51 31.55 -13.39
C ARG A 36 20.76 30.23 -13.29
N LEU A 37 21.43 29.17 -12.83
CA LEU A 37 20.82 27.85 -12.66
C LEU A 37 20.24 27.64 -11.26
N CYS A 38 20.36 28.62 -10.36
CA CYS A 38 20.03 28.49 -8.94
C CYS A 38 20.71 27.27 -8.27
N LEU A 39 21.96 27.00 -8.63
CA LEU A 39 22.78 25.92 -8.11
C LEU A 39 23.87 26.44 -7.17
N LYS A 40 24.42 25.57 -6.32
CA LYS A 40 25.63 25.89 -5.56
C LYS A 40 26.83 25.92 -6.51
N VAL A 41 27.78 26.83 -6.29
CA VAL A 41 29.04 26.87 -7.06
C VAL A 41 29.80 25.54 -6.99
N SER A 42 29.74 24.85 -5.85
CA SER A 42 30.31 23.51 -5.70
C SER A 42 29.68 22.50 -6.67
N THR A 43 28.36 22.53 -6.86
CA THR A 43 27.66 21.62 -7.78
C THR A 43 28.05 21.87 -9.23
N VAL A 44 28.24 23.14 -9.63
CA VAL A 44 28.73 23.48 -10.98
C VAL A 44 30.15 22.94 -11.19
N ARG A 45 31.03 23.10 -10.19
CA ARG A 45 32.38 22.53 -10.22
C ARG A 45 32.37 21.01 -10.30
N ASP A 46 31.54 20.35 -9.48
CA ASP A 46 31.41 18.89 -9.48
C ASP A 46 30.99 18.38 -10.86
N ILE A 47 30.03 19.07 -11.52
CA ILE A 47 29.60 18.76 -12.89
C ILE A 47 30.75 18.92 -13.90
N GLU A 48 31.53 20.01 -13.81
CA GLU A 48 32.68 20.28 -14.69
C GLU A 48 33.87 19.34 -14.46
N GLU A 49 33.95 18.69 -13.29
CA GLU A 49 34.98 17.71 -12.92
C GLU A 49 34.51 16.25 -13.11
N ASP A 50 33.33 16.06 -13.72
CA ASP A 50 32.70 14.75 -13.90
C ASP A 50 32.45 13.99 -12.58
N LYS A 51 32.27 14.72 -11.46
CA LYS A 51 31.99 14.16 -10.12
C LYS A 51 30.50 14.23 -9.81
N ALA A 52 29.92 13.10 -9.43
CA ALA A 52 28.56 13.05 -8.92
C ALA A 52 28.55 13.25 -7.39
N PRO A 53 28.00 14.35 -6.85
CA PRO A 53 27.94 14.56 -5.41
C PRO A 53 27.09 13.46 -4.75
N ALA A 54 27.60 12.82 -3.70
CA ALA A 54 26.97 11.66 -3.06
C ALA A 54 25.58 11.95 -2.44
N ASP A 55 25.33 13.22 -2.09
CA ASP A 55 24.06 13.69 -1.53
C ASP A 55 23.00 14.01 -2.62
N LEU A 56 23.40 14.03 -3.90
CA LEU A 56 22.50 14.37 -5.00
C LEU A 56 21.99 13.11 -5.71
N ALA A 57 20.67 12.98 -5.84
CA ALA A 57 20.11 11.89 -6.64
C ALA A 57 20.51 12.04 -8.12
N SER A 58 20.82 10.91 -8.77
CA SER A 58 21.26 10.88 -10.18
C SER A 58 20.26 11.54 -11.14
N THR A 59 18.96 11.51 -10.82
CA THR A 59 17.90 12.19 -11.58
C THR A 59 18.04 13.71 -11.56
N PHE A 60 18.36 14.29 -10.40
CA PHE A 60 18.61 15.73 -10.28
C PHE A 60 19.89 16.13 -10.98
N LEU A 61 20.98 15.35 -10.84
CA LEU A 61 22.24 15.59 -11.53
C LEU A 61 22.05 15.66 -13.05
N ARG A 62 21.31 14.70 -13.62
CA ARG A 62 20.93 14.70 -15.05
C ARG A 62 20.13 15.94 -15.44
N GLY A 63 19.20 16.38 -14.59
CA GLY A 63 18.45 17.62 -14.79
C GLY A 63 19.34 18.86 -14.81
N TYR A 64 20.32 18.93 -13.90
CA TYR A 64 21.27 20.04 -13.82
C TYR A 64 22.21 20.10 -15.02
N ILE A 65 22.75 18.96 -15.45
CA ILE A 65 23.59 18.87 -16.65
C ILE A 65 22.81 19.34 -17.88
N ARG A 66 21.54 18.93 -18.02
CA ARG A 66 20.67 19.38 -19.10
C ARG A 66 20.44 20.89 -19.04
N SER A 67 20.13 21.43 -17.86
CA SER A 67 19.89 22.87 -17.70
C SER A 67 21.16 23.69 -17.99
N TYR A 68 22.33 23.17 -17.61
CA TYR A 68 23.61 23.77 -17.94
C TYR A 68 23.81 23.74 -19.47
N ALA A 69 23.64 22.60 -20.13
CA ALA A 69 23.76 22.48 -21.59
C ALA A 69 22.92 23.51 -22.34
N ARG A 70 21.66 23.72 -21.92
CA ARG A 70 20.78 24.77 -22.46
C ARG A 70 21.32 26.18 -22.25
N LEU A 71 21.89 26.47 -21.09
CA LEU A 71 22.48 27.78 -20.80
C LEU A 71 23.69 28.07 -21.70
N VAL A 72 24.52 27.06 -21.98
CA VAL A 72 25.71 27.18 -22.83
C VAL A 72 25.50 26.81 -24.29
N HIS A 73 24.25 26.58 -24.71
CA HIS A 73 23.85 26.32 -26.09
C HIS A 73 24.52 25.07 -26.70
N ILE A 74 24.80 24.05 -25.89
CA ILE A 74 25.23 22.73 -26.36
C ILE A 74 23.99 21.85 -26.52
N PRO A 75 23.78 21.18 -27.67
CA PRO A 75 22.66 20.26 -27.85
C PRO A 75 22.75 19.08 -26.86
N GLU A 76 21.61 18.72 -26.28
CA GLU A 76 21.54 17.74 -25.18
C GLU A 76 21.99 16.34 -25.65
N GLU A 77 21.76 16.04 -26.92
CA GLU A 77 22.01 14.77 -27.59
C GLU A 77 23.50 14.43 -27.60
N GLU A 78 24.35 15.44 -27.76
CA GLU A 78 25.79 15.31 -27.78
C GLU A 78 26.38 14.99 -26.39
N LEU A 79 25.64 15.29 -25.31
CA LEU A 79 26.06 15.03 -23.93
C LEU A 79 25.58 13.68 -23.40
N LEU A 80 24.60 13.04 -24.06
CA LEU A 80 24.03 11.77 -23.63
C LEU A 80 25.08 10.66 -23.42
N PRO A 81 26.08 10.46 -24.31
CA PRO A 81 27.04 9.37 -24.17
C PRO A 81 27.94 9.51 -22.94
N GLY A 82 28.28 10.74 -22.56
CA GLY A 82 29.08 11.00 -21.37
C GLY A 82 28.25 11.08 -20.08
N LEU A 83 26.99 11.52 -20.19
CA LEU A 83 26.06 11.61 -19.06
C LEU A 83 25.72 10.23 -18.47
N GLU A 84 25.60 9.19 -19.30
CA GLU A 84 25.37 7.83 -18.81
C GLU A 84 26.54 7.29 -17.97
N LYS A 85 27.76 7.76 -18.24
CA LYS A 85 28.96 7.41 -17.47
C LYS A 85 29.02 8.16 -16.13
N GLN A 86 28.67 9.44 -16.12
CA GLN A 86 28.69 10.28 -14.90
C GLN A 86 27.51 10.01 -13.96
N ALA A 87 26.33 9.78 -14.53
CA ALA A 87 25.09 9.56 -13.80
C ALA A 87 24.49 8.21 -14.23
N PRO A 88 25.17 7.08 -13.93
CA PRO A 88 24.59 5.78 -14.21
C PRO A 88 23.23 5.74 -13.54
N LEU A 89 22.24 5.19 -14.25
CA LEU A 89 20.94 4.85 -13.69
C LEU A 89 21.16 3.79 -12.61
N ARG A 90 21.65 4.21 -11.44
CA ARG A 90 21.49 3.44 -10.23
C ARG A 90 20.00 3.45 -10.02
N ALA A 91 19.35 2.38 -10.47
CA ALA A 91 18.06 1.99 -9.99
C ALA A 91 18.21 1.99 -8.47
N ALA A 92 17.77 3.08 -7.84
CA ALA A 92 17.62 3.11 -6.40
C ALA A 92 16.83 1.84 -6.12
N LYS A 93 17.36 0.97 -5.25
CA LYS A 93 16.66 -0.24 -4.86
C LYS A 93 15.48 0.21 -4.03
N VAL A 94 14.44 0.69 -4.71
CA VAL A 94 13.20 1.12 -4.12
C VAL A 94 12.61 -0.18 -3.63
N ALA A 95 12.67 -0.39 -2.30
CA ALA A 95 11.85 -1.41 -1.68
C ALA A 95 10.43 -1.22 -2.24
N PRO A 96 9.74 -2.29 -2.67
CA PRO A 96 8.42 -2.17 -3.27
C PRO A 96 7.56 -1.31 -2.34
N MET A 97 7.21 -0.12 -2.83
CA MET A 97 6.41 0.82 -2.07
C MET A 97 5.08 0.11 -1.86
N GLN A 98 4.84 -0.36 -0.63
CA GLN A 98 3.53 -0.82 -0.21
C GLN A 98 2.63 0.39 -0.46
N SER A 99 1.85 0.35 -1.54
CA SER A 99 0.91 1.42 -1.81
C SER A 99 -0.01 1.50 -0.60
N PHE A 100 0.09 2.59 0.13
CA PHE A 100 -0.94 2.98 1.08
C PHE A 100 -2.09 3.52 0.24
N SER A 101 -2.74 2.64 -0.54
CA SER A 101 -4.12 2.92 -0.87
C SER A 101 -4.85 2.88 0.47
N LEU A 102 -5.46 4.00 0.84
CA LEU A 102 -6.47 4.09 1.88
C LEU A 102 -7.73 3.31 1.44
N GLY A 103 -7.56 2.10 0.92
CA GLY A 103 -8.62 1.12 0.77
C GLY A 103 -8.80 0.46 2.12
N LYS A 104 -9.96 0.68 2.76
CA LYS A 104 -10.40 -0.07 3.94
C LYS A 104 -10.10 -1.55 3.72
N ARG A 105 -9.07 -2.08 4.40
CA ARG A 105 -8.81 -3.51 4.45
C ARG A 105 -9.99 -4.17 5.18
N ARG A 106 -11.09 -4.45 4.45
CA ARG A 106 -12.03 -5.50 4.87
C ARG A 106 -11.28 -6.81 4.76
N LYS A 107 -10.72 -7.14 5.91
CA LYS A 107 -9.73 -8.17 6.20
C LYS A 107 -10.40 -9.53 6.09
N LYS A 108 -10.13 -10.27 5.01
CA LYS A 108 -9.95 -11.74 4.88
C LYS A 108 -10.86 -12.72 5.66
N ARG A 109 -11.90 -12.28 6.38
CA ARG A 109 -12.72 -13.11 7.26
C ARG A 109 -13.98 -13.61 6.57
N ASP A 110 -14.43 -12.94 5.50
CA ASP A 110 -15.59 -13.40 4.72
C ASP A 110 -15.33 -14.71 3.99
N GLY A 111 -14.09 -14.97 3.56
CA GLY A 111 -13.74 -16.24 2.90
C GLY A 111 -13.89 -17.45 3.82
N TRP A 112 -13.44 -17.37 5.08
CA TRP A 112 -13.53 -18.51 6.01
C TRP A 112 -14.95 -18.74 6.51
N LEU A 113 -15.71 -17.67 6.78
CA LEU A 113 -17.13 -17.83 7.11
C LEU A 113 -17.93 -18.35 5.91
N MET A 114 -17.67 -17.92 4.67
CA MET A 114 -18.32 -18.50 3.49
C MET A 114 -18.00 -19.99 3.32
N THR A 115 -16.76 -20.44 3.59
CA THR A 115 -16.45 -21.88 3.54
C THR A 115 -17.23 -22.66 4.59
N PHE A 116 -17.44 -22.09 5.79
CA PHE A 116 -18.25 -22.74 6.83
C PHE A 116 -19.73 -22.79 6.43
N THR A 117 -20.28 -21.69 5.88
CA THR A 117 -21.65 -21.65 5.38
C THR A 117 -21.87 -22.66 4.24
N TRP A 118 -20.90 -22.82 3.33
CA TRP A 118 -21.00 -23.77 2.23
C TRP A 118 -20.90 -25.23 2.71
N LEU A 119 -20.05 -25.51 3.71
CA LEU A 119 -19.96 -26.83 4.33
C LEU A 119 -21.29 -27.21 5.01
N VAL A 120 -21.88 -26.30 5.78
CA VAL A 120 -23.20 -26.52 6.42
C VAL A 120 -24.28 -26.77 5.37
N LEU A 121 -24.30 -25.99 4.28
CA LEU A 121 -25.23 -26.20 3.17
C LEU A 121 -25.07 -27.60 2.55
N PHE A 122 -23.83 -28.05 2.33
CA PHE A 122 -23.53 -29.37 1.78
C PHE A 122 -23.99 -30.51 2.71
N VAL A 123 -23.81 -30.35 4.02
CA VAL A 123 -24.28 -31.32 5.02
C VAL A 123 -25.81 -31.39 5.05
N VAL A 124 -26.50 -30.25 4.99
CA VAL A 124 -27.97 -30.21 4.95
C VAL A 124 -28.49 -30.88 3.67
N ILE A 125 -27.90 -30.58 2.50
CA ILE A 125 -28.29 -31.22 1.23
C ILE A 125 -27.99 -32.73 1.26
N GLY A 126 -26.86 -33.14 1.83
CA GLY A 126 -26.52 -34.56 1.99
C GLY A 126 -27.49 -35.31 2.89
N LEU A 127 -27.89 -34.71 4.03
CA LEU A 127 -28.90 -35.27 4.93
C LEU A 127 -30.28 -35.33 4.28
N SER A 128 -30.70 -34.27 3.56
CA SER A 128 -31.97 -34.27 2.82
C SER A 128 -31.99 -35.31 1.70
N GLY A 129 -30.88 -35.47 0.96
CA GLY A 129 -30.74 -36.50 -0.08
C GLY A 129 -30.73 -37.93 0.49
N ALA A 130 -30.04 -38.15 1.62
CA ALA A 130 -30.04 -39.44 2.30
C ALA A 130 -31.42 -39.79 2.87
N TRP A 131 -32.13 -38.81 3.42
CA TRP A 131 -33.50 -39.00 3.93
C TRP A 131 -34.48 -39.31 2.79
N TRP A 132 -34.37 -38.62 1.66
CA TRP A 132 -35.17 -38.90 0.47
C TRP A 132 -34.86 -40.29 -0.12
N TRP A 133 -33.59 -40.71 -0.17
CA TRP A 133 -33.22 -42.06 -0.63
C TRP A 133 -33.73 -43.14 0.33
N GLN A 134 -33.69 -42.89 1.64
CA GLN A 134 -34.20 -43.82 2.65
C GLN A 134 -35.72 -43.98 2.54
N ASP A 135 -36.46 -42.89 2.31
CA ASP A 135 -37.89 -42.92 2.05
C ASP A 135 -38.21 -43.66 0.74
N HIS A 136 -37.42 -43.42 -0.31
CA HIS A 136 -37.55 -44.16 -1.58
C HIS A 136 -37.30 -45.66 -1.43
N LYS A 137 -36.39 -46.08 -0.53
CA LYS A 137 -36.17 -47.49 -0.23
C LYS A 137 -37.31 -48.12 0.57
N ALA A 138 -37.85 -47.39 1.55
CA ALA A 138 -39.00 -47.86 2.32
C ALA A 138 -40.24 -48.06 1.42
N GLN A 139 -40.48 -47.12 0.49
CA GLN A 139 -41.56 -47.27 -0.50
C GLN A 139 -41.32 -48.41 -1.47
N GLN A 140 -40.07 -48.64 -1.93
CA GLN A 140 -39.78 -49.79 -2.79
C GLN A 140 -40.03 -51.11 -2.06
N GLU A 141 -39.65 -51.21 -0.79
CA GLU A 141 -39.87 -52.42 0.02
C GLU A 141 -41.37 -52.72 0.18
N GLU A 142 -42.18 -51.69 0.45
CA GLU A 142 -43.64 -51.80 0.50
C GLU A 142 -44.25 -52.18 -0.86
N ILE A 143 -43.79 -51.59 -1.96
CA ILE A 143 -44.26 -51.94 -3.31
C ILE A 143 -43.86 -53.37 -3.69
N THR A 144 -42.65 -53.84 -3.37
CA THR A 144 -42.27 -55.25 -3.59
C THR A 144 -43.09 -56.19 -2.73
N THR A 145 -43.39 -55.82 -1.48
CA THR A 145 -44.21 -56.64 -0.59
C THR A 145 -45.65 -56.73 -1.09
N MET A 146 -46.22 -55.62 -1.59
CA MET A 146 -47.55 -55.60 -2.22
C MET A 146 -47.58 -56.34 -3.56
N ALA A 147 -46.49 -56.30 -4.35
CA ALA A 147 -46.37 -57.03 -5.60
C ALA A 147 -46.24 -58.54 -5.37
N ASP A 148 -45.51 -58.97 -4.34
CA ASP A 148 -45.43 -60.39 -3.94
C ASP A 148 -46.78 -60.88 -3.41
N GLN A 149 -47.48 -60.09 -2.60
CA GLN A 149 -48.84 -60.41 -2.14
C GLN A 149 -49.82 -60.51 -3.32
N SER A 150 -49.78 -59.58 -4.26
CA SER A 150 -50.63 -59.62 -5.46
C SER A 150 -50.32 -60.83 -6.34
N SER A 151 -49.04 -61.18 -6.49
CA SER A 151 -48.61 -62.35 -7.27
C SER A 151 -48.98 -63.67 -6.58
N ALA A 152 -48.94 -63.70 -5.23
CA ALA A 152 -49.39 -64.84 -4.44
C ALA A 152 -50.91 -65.02 -4.50
N GLU A 153 -51.69 -63.93 -4.45
CA GLU A 153 -53.15 -63.99 -4.64
C GLU A 153 -53.53 -64.41 -6.06
N LEU A 154 -52.84 -63.89 -7.09
CA LEU A 154 -53.12 -64.23 -8.48
C LEU A 154 -52.73 -65.68 -8.83
N SER A 155 -51.65 -66.20 -8.24
CA SER A 155 -51.25 -67.61 -8.39
C SER A 155 -52.22 -68.53 -7.65
N SER A 156 -52.69 -68.13 -6.45
CA SER A 156 -53.70 -68.87 -5.69
C SER A 156 -55.05 -68.93 -6.42
N ASN A 157 -55.40 -67.88 -7.16
CA ASN A 157 -56.64 -67.82 -7.94
C ASN A 157 -56.53 -68.50 -9.32
N SER A 158 -55.33 -68.96 -9.72
CA SER A 158 -55.09 -69.64 -11.00
C SER A 158 -55.10 -71.18 -10.89
N GLU A 159 -55.08 -71.74 -9.67
CA GLU A 159 -55.12 -73.19 -9.43
C GLU A 159 -56.52 -73.78 -9.21
N GLN A 160 -57.58 -72.95 -9.13
CA GLN A 160 -58.98 -73.41 -9.17
C GLN A 160 -59.58 -73.19 -10.56
N GLY A 161 -59.21 -74.07 -11.49
CA GLY A 161 -59.89 -74.22 -12.76
C GLY A 161 -61.32 -74.74 -12.58
N GLN A 162 -62.31 -73.91 -12.96
CA GLN A 162 -63.66 -74.38 -13.29
C GLN A 162 -64.06 -73.76 -14.64
N SER A 163 -64.20 -74.67 -15.61
CA SER A 163 -64.40 -74.47 -17.03
C SER A 163 -65.89 -74.37 -17.45
N VAL A 164 -66.14 -73.81 -18.66
CA VAL A 164 -67.27 -74.07 -19.60
C VAL A 164 -68.60 -73.29 -19.37
N PRO A 165 -69.37 -72.82 -20.39
CA PRO A 165 -69.06 -72.38 -21.76
C PRO A 165 -69.74 -71.05 -22.21
N LEU A 166 -69.33 -70.62 -23.40
CA LEU A 166 -69.84 -69.57 -24.30
C LEU A 166 -71.32 -69.75 -24.74
N ASN A 167 -72.12 -68.68 -24.77
CA ASN A 167 -73.27 -68.48 -25.66
C ASN A 167 -73.60 -66.97 -25.79
N THR A 168 -73.23 -66.27 -26.87
CA THR A 168 -73.88 -66.08 -28.19
C THR A 168 -75.00 -65.01 -28.21
N SER A 169 -74.83 -64.03 -29.12
CA SER A 169 -75.79 -63.06 -29.69
C SER A 169 -76.04 -61.79 -28.85
N THR A 170 -76.02 -60.54 -29.33
CA THR A 170 -76.00 -60.01 -30.71
C THR A 170 -75.77 -58.48 -30.64
N THR A 171 -74.98 -57.93 -31.58
CA THR A 171 -75.21 -56.65 -32.32
C THR A 171 -75.04 -55.34 -31.50
N THR A 172 -74.21 -54.34 -31.83
CA THR A 172 -73.67 -53.77 -33.10
C THR A 172 -72.59 -52.75 -32.68
N ASP A 173 -71.32 -52.84 -33.07
CA ASP A 173 -70.69 -52.32 -34.31
C ASP A 173 -70.26 -50.82 -34.22
N PRO A 174 -69.28 -50.34 -35.00
CA PRO A 174 -67.88 -50.24 -34.54
C PRO A 174 -67.16 -48.94 -34.99
N ALA A 175 -65.82 -48.94 -34.78
CA ALA A 175 -64.80 -48.24 -35.57
C ALA A 175 -64.60 -46.73 -35.25
N THR A 176 -63.41 -46.13 -35.23
CA THR A 176 -62.11 -46.41 -35.87
C THR A 176 -61.06 -45.57 -35.11
N THR A 177 -60.04 -46.17 -34.49
CA THR A 177 -58.63 -46.23 -34.95
C THR A 177 -58.09 -44.94 -35.57
N SER A 178 -57.08 -44.31 -34.96
CA SER A 178 -55.71 -44.18 -35.53
C SER A 178 -54.76 -43.29 -34.70
N THR A 179 -53.67 -43.94 -34.24
CA THR A 179 -52.24 -43.49 -34.22
C THR A 179 -51.72 -42.35 -33.32
N PRO A 180 -50.77 -42.66 -32.41
CA PRO A 180 -49.68 -41.79 -31.89
C PRO A 180 -48.30 -42.25 -32.47
N PRO A 181 -47.11 -41.91 -31.92
CA PRO A 181 -46.47 -40.63 -31.50
C PRO A 181 -45.03 -40.50 -32.09
N ALA A 182 -44.16 -39.70 -31.42
CA ALA A 182 -42.69 -39.68 -31.45
C ALA A 182 -42.04 -38.79 -32.53
N SER A 183 -40.87 -38.19 -32.39
CA SER A 183 -39.93 -37.80 -31.32
C SER A 183 -38.72 -37.21 -32.08
N VAL A 184 -37.86 -36.45 -31.38
CA VAL A 184 -36.43 -36.17 -31.71
C VAL A 184 -36.17 -35.33 -32.98
N ASP A 185 -35.10 -34.56 -33.17
CA ASP A 185 -33.94 -34.15 -32.39
C ASP A 185 -33.20 -33.04 -33.16
N THR A 186 -32.35 -32.32 -32.44
CA THR A 186 -30.97 -31.96 -32.85
C THR A 186 -30.69 -30.83 -33.87
N THR A 187 -29.71 -30.02 -33.44
CA THR A 187 -28.73 -29.21 -34.21
C THR A 187 -29.14 -27.76 -34.50
N ALA A 188 -28.70 -26.75 -33.75
CA ALA A 188 -27.35 -26.23 -33.50
C ALA A 188 -26.78 -25.34 -34.62
N THR A 189 -26.10 -24.28 -34.15
CA THR A 189 -24.87 -23.73 -34.75
C THR A 189 -25.05 -22.63 -35.80
N ASN A 190 -24.83 -21.39 -35.36
CA ASN A 190 -23.61 -20.59 -35.61
C ASN A 190 -23.79 -19.19 -36.22
N THR A 191 -22.85 -18.33 -35.79
CA THR A 191 -22.25 -17.17 -36.51
C THR A 191 -23.15 -15.93 -36.70
N GLN A 192 -22.74 -14.66 -36.58
CA GLN A 192 -21.47 -13.89 -36.64
C GLN A 192 -21.80 -12.53 -35.91
N THR A 193 -21.03 -11.92 -34.99
CA THR A 193 -19.73 -11.19 -35.10
C THR A 193 -19.78 -10.01 -36.10
N PRO A 194 -18.99 -8.92 -35.95
CA PRO A 194 -18.99 -7.82 -34.97
C PRO A 194 -18.84 -6.44 -35.69
N ALA A 195 -18.43 -5.37 -34.98
CA ALA A 195 -17.42 -4.37 -35.42
C ALA A 195 -17.78 -2.87 -35.29
N VAL A 196 -16.99 -2.21 -34.42
CA VAL A 196 -16.20 -0.98 -34.69
C VAL A 196 -16.93 0.37 -34.84
N THR A 197 -16.59 1.33 -33.97
CA THR A 197 -16.02 2.65 -34.33
C THR A 197 -15.47 3.37 -33.07
N ALA A 198 -14.15 3.64 -33.07
CA ALA A 198 -13.45 4.77 -32.43
C ALA A 198 -12.95 5.69 -33.59
N PRO A 199 -12.21 6.83 -33.45
CA PRO A 199 -11.54 7.48 -32.30
C PRO A 199 -11.75 9.04 -32.28
N ALA A 200 -11.23 9.87 -31.35
CA ALA A 200 -9.92 10.56 -31.37
C ALA A 200 -10.08 12.02 -30.78
N PRO A 201 -8.99 12.69 -30.34
CA PRO A 201 -8.96 13.64 -29.21
C PRO A 201 -8.68 15.11 -29.59
N ALA A 202 -8.84 16.06 -28.63
CA ALA A 202 -8.42 17.45 -28.81
C ALA A 202 -8.20 18.23 -27.47
N VAL A 203 -6.96 18.69 -27.29
CA VAL A 203 -6.47 19.97 -26.68
C VAL A 203 -6.61 20.32 -25.18
N ASP A 204 -5.44 20.36 -24.52
CA ASP A 204 -4.99 21.28 -23.46
C ASP A 204 -4.79 22.70 -24.07
N PRO A 205 -4.74 23.87 -23.35
CA PRO A 205 -3.70 24.16 -22.34
C PRO A 205 -4.11 25.16 -21.21
N GLN A 206 -3.11 25.54 -20.38
CA GLN A 206 -3.04 26.75 -19.49
C GLN A 206 -3.59 26.52 -18.05
N GLN A 207 -2.96 26.92 -16.93
CA GLN A 207 -1.85 27.83 -16.63
C GLN A 207 -1.45 27.63 -15.14
N ASN A 208 -0.17 27.84 -14.83
CA ASN A 208 0.49 28.39 -13.61
C ASN A 208 -0.39 28.62 -12.34
N ALA A 209 0.05 28.42 -11.10
CA ALA A 209 1.34 28.74 -10.52
C ALA A 209 1.50 28.11 -9.12
N VAL A 210 2.73 27.73 -8.79
CA VAL A 210 3.18 27.31 -7.45
C VAL A 210 3.69 28.55 -6.72
N VAL A 211 3.24 28.79 -5.49
CA VAL A 211 3.81 29.83 -4.60
C VAL A 211 4.35 29.17 -3.34
N SER A 212 5.64 29.40 -3.05
CA SER A 212 6.31 29.07 -1.78
C SER A 212 6.27 30.27 -0.81
N PRO A 213 6.24 30.04 0.52
CA PRO A 213 5.99 31.06 1.54
C PRO A 213 7.31 31.62 2.10
N SER A 214 7.42 32.95 2.28
CA SER A 214 8.40 33.60 3.17
C SER A 214 8.14 35.12 3.29
N GLN A 215 7.71 35.58 4.47
CA GLN A 215 7.90 36.91 5.09
C GLN A 215 7.09 36.88 6.41
N ALA A 216 7.71 36.62 7.56
CA ALA A 216 8.40 37.58 8.43
C ALA A 216 7.48 38.73 8.87
N ASN A 217 7.04 38.71 10.14
CA ASN A 217 6.87 39.89 10.99
C ASN A 217 6.68 39.41 12.44
N VAL A 218 7.70 39.68 13.26
CA VAL A 218 7.66 39.57 14.72
C VAL A 218 7.42 40.98 15.25
N ASP A 219 6.35 41.17 16.02
CA ASP A 219 6.16 42.37 16.83
C ASP A 219 5.99 41.98 18.30
N THR A 220 6.94 42.50 19.06
CA THR A 220 7.06 42.72 20.49
C THR A 220 5.82 43.36 21.10
N ALA A 221 5.30 42.83 22.23
CA ALA A 221 4.83 43.64 23.36
C ALA A 221 4.41 42.80 24.60
N ALA A 222 5.04 43.13 25.73
CA ALA A 222 4.49 43.21 27.10
C ALA A 222 4.18 41.95 27.93
N THR A 223 5.08 41.68 28.89
CA THR A 223 4.90 41.06 30.23
C THR A 223 4.24 42.09 31.18
N PRO A 224 3.41 41.72 32.19
CA PRO A 224 3.83 41.35 33.56
C PRO A 224 3.04 40.14 34.13
N ALA A 225 3.64 39.14 34.80
CA ALA A 225 4.08 39.06 36.21
C ALA A 225 2.94 39.04 37.28
N PRO A 226 3.08 38.26 38.37
CA PRO A 226 2.04 37.38 38.91
C PRO A 226 1.44 37.79 40.26
N THR A 227 0.32 37.16 40.66
CA THR A 227 -0.29 37.32 42.00
C THR A 227 -0.35 35.98 42.74
N ALA A 228 0.06 36.06 44.00
CA ALA A 228 0.26 35.00 44.98
C ALA A 228 -1.02 34.64 45.79
N ALA A 229 -0.81 33.72 46.75
CA ALA A 229 -1.69 33.20 47.80
C ALA A 229 -2.56 32.01 47.36
N THR A 230 -2.58 30.85 48.01
CA THR A 230 -2.58 30.62 49.48
C THR A 230 -2.21 29.15 49.77
N THR A 231 -1.30 28.92 50.73
CA THR A 231 -1.04 27.67 51.49
C THR A 231 -2.13 27.48 52.58
N PRO A 232 -2.09 26.57 53.58
CA PRO A 232 -1.42 25.26 53.77
C PRO A 232 -2.34 24.17 54.40
N ASP A 233 -1.99 22.89 54.25
CA ASP A 233 -2.13 21.77 55.22
C ASP A 233 -1.79 20.50 54.44
N GLY A 234 -1.11 19.47 54.90
CA GLY A 234 -0.81 18.97 56.23
C GLY A 234 -0.62 17.44 56.06
N ALA A 235 0.27 16.84 56.84
CA ALA A 235 0.55 15.40 56.96
C ALA A 235 1.52 14.72 55.95
N ALA A 236 2.70 14.44 56.49
CA ALA A 236 3.74 13.52 56.02
C ALA A 236 3.30 12.02 56.15
N PRO A 237 4.03 11.08 55.53
CA PRO A 237 3.49 9.84 54.97
C PRO A 237 3.59 8.62 55.90
N LEU A 238 2.76 7.60 55.65
CA LEU A 238 2.97 6.22 56.11
C LEU A 238 3.28 5.32 54.90
N PRO A 239 4.26 4.40 55.00
CA PRO A 239 4.52 3.39 53.97
C PRO A 239 3.62 2.18 54.21
N THR A 240 2.85 1.80 53.20
CA THR A 240 2.14 0.50 53.18
C THR A 240 2.63 -0.30 51.98
N ASP A 241 3.46 -1.29 52.30
CA ASP A 241 3.85 -2.40 51.46
C ASP A 241 2.60 -3.20 51.06
N GLN A 242 2.27 -3.26 49.77
CA GLN A 242 1.43 -4.33 49.24
C GLN A 242 1.51 -4.43 47.71
N ALA A 243 1.66 -5.70 47.29
CA ALA A 243 1.33 -6.26 46.00
C ALA A 243 2.31 -5.99 44.83
N GLY A 244 3.09 -7.03 44.53
CA GLY A 244 3.97 -7.08 43.38
C GLY A 244 3.23 -6.89 42.06
N VAL A 245 3.76 -5.97 41.28
CA VAL A 245 3.57 -5.90 39.83
C VAL A 245 4.96 -5.90 39.23
N THR A 246 5.22 -6.92 38.44
CA THR A 246 6.42 -7.12 37.63
C THR A 246 6.83 -5.83 36.93
N THR A 247 7.93 -5.22 37.37
CA THR A 247 8.67 -4.24 36.58
C THR A 247 9.20 -4.94 35.33
N PRO A 248 8.85 -4.49 34.10
CA PRO A 248 9.53 -4.97 32.93
C PRO A 248 10.96 -4.45 33.01
N VAL A 249 11.93 -5.37 32.99
CA VAL A 249 13.36 -5.09 32.91
C VAL A 249 13.57 -3.99 31.87
N ALA A 250 13.97 -2.81 32.34
CA ALA A 250 14.16 -1.65 31.50
C ALA A 250 15.39 -1.89 30.61
N ASP A 251 15.16 -2.25 29.36
CA ASP A 251 16.22 -2.37 28.37
C ASP A 251 16.99 -1.04 28.30
N PRO A 252 18.33 -1.05 28.44
CA PRO A 252 19.14 0.17 28.54
C PRO A 252 19.12 1.03 27.26
N ASN A 253 18.53 0.55 26.17
CA ASN A 253 18.35 1.27 24.91
C ASN A 253 16.88 1.53 24.56
N ALA A 254 15.95 1.40 25.51
CA ALA A 254 14.54 1.67 25.31
C ALA A 254 14.27 3.16 25.08
N LEU A 255 13.64 3.46 23.94
CA LEU A 255 13.04 4.75 23.60
C LEU A 255 11.54 4.66 23.88
N VAL A 256 11.08 5.36 24.91
CA VAL A 256 9.67 5.38 25.32
C VAL A 256 9.04 6.68 24.85
N MET A 257 7.90 6.59 24.18
CA MET A 257 7.15 7.74 23.66
C MET A 257 5.70 7.66 24.11
N ASN A 258 5.21 8.74 24.74
CA ASN A 258 3.83 8.91 25.16
C ASN A 258 3.13 9.96 24.29
N PHE A 259 1.94 9.66 23.78
CA PHE A 259 1.21 10.54 22.86
C PHE A 259 0.01 11.18 23.56
N THR A 260 -0.07 12.51 23.56
CA THR A 260 -1.20 13.28 24.12
C THR A 260 -2.24 13.66 23.06
N ALA A 261 -1.90 13.56 21.78
CA ALA A 261 -2.80 13.71 20.64
C ALA A 261 -2.32 12.85 19.45
N ASP A 262 -3.12 12.83 18.39
CA ASP A 262 -2.77 12.09 17.17
C ASP A 262 -1.49 12.68 16.54
N CYS A 263 -0.45 11.85 16.41
CA CYS A 263 0.85 12.27 15.92
C CYS A 263 1.43 11.25 14.94
N TRP A 264 1.84 11.73 13.76
CA TRP A 264 2.64 10.94 12.84
C TRP A 264 4.11 10.92 13.28
N LEU A 265 4.75 9.75 13.25
CA LEU A 265 6.17 9.62 13.56
C LEU A 265 6.87 8.52 12.74
N GLU A 266 8.16 8.72 12.54
CA GLU A 266 9.08 7.78 11.90
C GLU A 266 10.35 7.68 12.77
N VAL A 267 10.70 6.47 13.20
CA VAL A 267 11.92 6.17 13.96
C VAL A 267 12.78 5.22 13.15
N THR A 268 14.01 5.63 12.88
CA THR A 268 15.02 4.83 12.16
C THR A 268 16.23 4.63 13.04
N ASP A 269 16.76 3.42 13.04
CA ASP A 269 17.95 2.97 13.76
C ASP A 269 19.24 3.40 13.01
N ALA A 270 20.41 3.31 13.66
CA ALA A 270 21.74 3.46 13.06
C ALA A 270 21.95 2.63 11.79
N THR A 271 21.38 1.42 11.76
CA THR A 271 21.45 0.49 10.62
C THR A 271 20.63 0.96 9.41
N GLY A 272 19.87 2.04 9.53
CA GLY A 272 18.90 2.49 8.52
C GLY A 272 17.58 1.71 8.54
N LYS A 273 17.43 0.74 9.45
CA LYS A 273 16.17 0.02 9.65
C LYS A 273 15.15 0.93 10.31
N LYS A 274 13.97 1.08 9.69
CA LYS A 274 12.82 1.76 10.32
C LYS A 274 12.27 0.88 11.44
N LEU A 275 12.35 1.35 12.68
CA LEU A 275 11.79 0.68 13.85
C LEU A 275 10.27 0.89 13.92
N PHE A 276 9.82 2.08 13.55
CA PHE A 276 8.41 2.42 13.45
C PHE A 276 8.19 3.51 12.40
N SER A 277 7.07 3.45 11.68
CA SER A 277 6.65 4.51 10.77
C SER A 277 5.13 4.47 10.65
N GLY A 278 4.44 5.48 11.18
CA GLY A 278 2.97 5.50 11.21
C GLY A 278 2.39 6.64 12.03
N MET A 279 1.07 6.64 12.15
CA MET A 279 0.33 7.58 13.00
C MET A 279 -0.03 6.89 14.31
N GLN A 280 0.40 7.47 15.43
CA GLN A 280 -0.04 7.08 16.77
C GLN A 280 -1.20 7.96 17.20
N ARG A 281 -2.16 7.35 17.90
CA ARG A 281 -3.31 8.05 18.45
C ARG A 281 -3.02 8.62 19.82
N LYS A 282 -3.87 9.55 20.25
CA LYS A 282 -3.95 9.99 21.64
C LYS A 282 -3.93 8.80 22.62
N ASP A 283 -3.21 8.98 23.73
CA ASP A 283 -3.00 8.03 24.83
C ASP A 283 -2.23 6.76 24.44
N GLY A 284 -1.57 6.75 23.28
CA GLY A 284 -0.64 5.69 22.90
C GLY A 284 0.65 5.72 23.72
N ASN A 285 1.20 4.55 24.04
CA ASN A 285 2.58 4.38 24.49
C ASN A 285 3.32 3.53 23.45
N LEU A 286 4.51 3.98 23.04
CA LEU A 286 5.36 3.26 22.12
C LEU A 286 6.75 3.09 22.75
N ASN A 287 7.14 1.85 23.01
CA ASN A 287 8.48 1.48 23.45
C ASN A 287 9.23 0.85 22.26
N LEU A 288 10.35 1.46 21.86
CA LEU A 288 11.20 0.97 20.78
C LEU A 288 12.61 0.69 21.30
N THR A 289 13.15 -0.46 20.90
CA THR A 289 14.53 -0.85 21.17
C THR A 289 15.29 -1.03 19.86
N GLY A 290 16.50 -0.47 19.76
CA GLY A 290 17.37 -0.54 18.59
C GLY A 290 18.82 -0.14 18.91
N GLN A 291 19.62 0.08 17.87
CA GLN A 291 20.95 0.67 17.96
C GLN A 291 20.87 2.19 17.74
N ALA A 292 21.54 2.92 18.64
CA ALA A 292 21.83 4.32 18.47
C ALA A 292 22.93 4.53 17.41
N PRO A 293 22.94 5.64 16.65
CA PRO A 293 22.03 6.78 16.77
C PRO A 293 20.64 6.56 16.16
N TYR A 294 19.59 6.96 16.89
CA TYR A 294 18.23 6.95 16.37
C TYR A 294 17.91 8.24 15.63
N LYS A 295 17.37 8.13 14.41
CA LYS A 295 16.81 9.26 13.66
C LYS A 295 15.30 9.26 13.82
N LEU A 296 14.78 10.28 14.50
CA LEU A 296 13.35 10.45 14.74
C LEU A 296 12.82 11.63 13.92
N LYS A 297 11.66 11.43 13.30
CA LYS A 297 10.84 12.47 12.68
C LYS A 297 9.46 12.45 13.30
N ILE A 298 8.98 13.60 13.73
CA ILE A 298 7.73 13.71 14.49
C ILE A 298 6.93 14.86 13.91
N GLY A 299 5.72 14.58 13.46
CA GLY A 299 4.85 15.56 12.80
C GLY A 299 4.35 16.65 13.76
N ALA A 300 3.87 16.25 14.93
CA ALA A 300 3.32 17.15 15.95
C ALA A 300 4.13 17.03 17.25
N PRO A 301 5.23 17.78 17.41
CA PRO A 301 6.10 17.64 18.59
C PRO A 301 5.41 18.02 19.90
N ALA A 302 4.38 18.87 19.87
CA ALA A 302 3.58 19.21 21.06
C ALA A 302 2.71 18.04 21.56
N ALA A 303 2.45 17.05 20.70
CA ALA A 303 1.58 15.92 20.98
C ALA A 303 2.33 14.68 21.50
N VAL A 304 3.65 14.74 21.68
CA VAL A 304 4.45 13.59 22.12
C VAL A 304 5.48 13.99 23.18
N GLN A 305 5.66 13.11 24.16
CA GLN A 305 6.73 13.19 25.15
C GLN A 305 7.63 11.98 24.95
N ILE A 306 8.93 12.23 24.78
CA ILE A 306 9.92 11.19 24.49
C ILE A 306 10.88 11.07 25.66
N GLN A 307 11.17 9.83 26.05
CA GLN A 307 12.17 9.49 27.03
C GLN A 307 13.15 8.51 26.40
N TYR A 308 14.43 8.84 26.45
CA TYR A 308 15.51 7.97 25.99
C TYR A 308 16.35 7.56 27.18
N GLN A 309 16.44 6.25 27.45
CA GLN A 309 17.15 5.72 28.64
C GLN A 309 16.66 6.34 29.96
N GLY A 310 15.35 6.60 30.07
CA GLY A 310 14.74 7.26 31.23
C GLY A 310 14.93 8.79 31.31
N LYS A 311 15.72 9.40 30.41
CA LYS A 311 15.90 10.86 30.35
C LYS A 311 14.91 11.50 29.38
N PRO A 312 14.15 12.54 29.79
CA PRO A 312 13.26 13.25 28.87
C PRO A 312 14.07 13.96 27.78
N VAL A 313 13.66 13.80 26.52
CA VAL A 313 14.27 14.49 25.37
C VAL A 313 13.55 15.81 25.16
N ASP A 314 14.29 16.92 25.15
CA ASP A 314 13.72 18.24 24.94
C ASP A 314 13.29 18.47 23.48
N LEU A 315 11.99 18.71 23.30
CA LEU A 315 11.36 19.02 22.02
C LEU A 315 10.98 20.51 21.89
N SER A 316 11.26 21.33 22.91
CA SER A 316 10.76 22.71 23.04
C SER A 316 11.07 23.58 21.83
N ARG A 317 12.26 23.40 21.23
CA ARG A 317 12.67 24.13 20.01
C ARG A 317 11.71 23.89 18.83
N PHE A 318 11.19 22.68 18.69
CA PHE A 318 10.31 22.32 17.57
C PHE A 318 8.86 22.68 17.84
N ILE A 319 8.44 22.61 19.11
CA ILE A 319 7.12 23.04 19.57
C ILE A 319 6.95 24.54 19.30
N ARG A 320 7.97 25.36 19.61
CA ARG A 320 7.92 26.82 19.43
C ARG A 320 7.82 27.24 17.96
N THR A 321 8.47 26.50 17.05
CA THR A 321 8.43 26.80 15.61
C THR A 321 7.24 26.15 14.89
N ASN A 322 6.44 25.33 15.59
CA ASN A 322 5.36 24.52 15.01
C ASN A 322 5.81 23.72 13.77
N GLN A 323 7.03 23.18 13.82
CA GLN A 323 7.63 22.44 12.73
C GLN A 323 7.80 20.97 13.08
N VAL A 324 7.89 20.12 12.05
CA VAL A 324 8.22 18.71 12.19
C VAL A 324 9.55 18.57 12.93
N ALA A 325 9.52 17.93 14.11
CA ALA A 325 10.75 17.69 14.87
C ALA A 325 11.58 16.61 14.17
N ARG A 326 12.81 16.99 13.80
CA ARG A 326 13.82 16.08 13.26
C ARG A 326 15.00 16.05 14.21
N LEU A 327 15.18 14.94 14.90
CA LEU A 327 16.20 14.80 15.93
C LEU A 327 16.97 13.50 15.73
N THR A 328 18.26 13.55 16.07
CA THR A 328 19.12 12.38 16.08
C THR A 328 19.57 12.17 17.52
N LEU A 329 19.16 11.05 18.12
CA LEU A 329 19.55 10.66 19.48
C LEU A 329 20.77 9.78 19.38
N ASN A 330 21.93 10.32 19.72
CA ASN A 330 23.16 9.56 19.86
C ASN A 330 23.15 8.84 21.21
N ALA A 331 23.87 7.73 21.35
CA ALA A 331 24.01 7.01 22.62
C ALA A 331 24.58 7.88 23.77
N GLU A 332 25.20 9.02 23.44
CA GLU A 332 25.97 9.87 24.36
C GLU A 332 25.40 11.28 24.58
N GLN A 333 24.09 11.53 24.45
CA GLN A 333 23.57 12.84 24.91
C GLN A 333 23.53 12.91 26.46
N SER A 334 24.70 13.12 27.03
CA SER A 334 24.90 13.82 28.29
C SER A 334 24.56 15.29 28.06
N PRO A 335 23.62 15.90 28.80
CA PRO A 335 23.46 17.33 28.78
C PRO A 335 24.72 17.97 29.36
N ALA A 336 25.37 18.83 28.58
CA ALA A 336 26.34 19.76 29.10
C ALA A 336 25.58 20.83 29.89
N GLN A 337 25.85 20.86 31.19
CA GLN A 337 25.61 21.90 32.20
C GLN A 337 24.19 22.40 32.43
#